data_AF-A0A519PPX5-F1
#
_entry.id   AF-A0A519PPX5-F1
#
_cell.length_a   1.000
_cell.length_b   1.000
_cell.length_c   1.000
_cell.angle_alpha   90.00
_cell.angle_beta   90.00
_cell.angle_gamma   90.00
#
_symmetry.space_group_name_H-M   'P 1'
#
loop_
_entity.id
_entity.type
_entity.pdbx_description
1 polymer ?
#
loop_
_entity_poly.entity_id
_entity_poly.type
_entity_poly.pdbx_seq_one_letter_code
_entity_poly.pdbx_strand_id
1 'polypeptide(L)'
;IKGVGRWTAETYLMFCEGRTDVFPGGDIALQEAMRWADGAEARPNEKQAYVRAEIWRPHRGVAAHLLWGWYGGVKRGEIALEDAVRTAP
;
A
#
# COMPACT_ATOMS: atom_id res chain seq x y z
N ILE A 1 7.14 19.64 13.33
CA ILE A 1 5.87 19.92 14.07
C ILE A 1 5.69 18.77 15.06
N LYS A 2 5.61 19.03 16.37
CA LYS A 2 5.40 17.96 17.35
C LYS A 2 4.07 17.25 17.04
N GLY A 3 4.08 15.92 16.95
CA GLY A 3 2.90 15.12 16.61
C GLY A 3 2.70 14.81 15.12
N VAL A 4 3.50 15.39 14.21
CA VAL A 4 3.45 15.07 12.78
C VAL A 4 4.60 14.12 12.45
N GLY A 5 4.28 12.83 12.31
CA GLY A 5 5.20 11.80 11.84
C GLY A 5 5.27 11.73 10.32
N ARG A 6 6.19 10.90 9.80
CA ARG A 6 6.38 10.70 8.36
C ARG A 6 5.10 10.24 7.66
N TRP A 7 4.45 9.21 8.21
CA TRP A 7 3.17 8.71 7.69
C TRP A 7 2.16 9.85 7.56
N THR A 8 1.92 10.64 8.63
CA THR A 8 0.96 11.76 8.60
C THR A 8 1.28 12.78 7.51
N ALA A 9 2.56 13.11 7.31
CA ALA A 9 2.98 14.03 6.25
C ALA A 9 2.70 13.45 4.86
N GLU A 10 3.00 12.17 4.64
CA GLU A 10 2.75 11.48 3.37
C GLU A 10 1.25 11.42 3.05
N THR A 11 0.39 11.08 4.04
CA THR A 11 -1.07 11.07 3.84
C THR A 11 -1.60 12.46 3.54
N TYR A 12 -1.11 13.50 4.23
CA TYR A 12 -1.49 14.88 3.95
C TYR A 12 -1.13 15.30 2.52
N LEU A 13 0.10 14.97 2.07
CA LEU A 13 0.55 15.28 0.72
C LEU A 13 -0.31 14.62 -0.37
N MET A 14 -0.82 13.41 -0.11
CA MET A 14 -1.71 12.73 -1.04
C MET A 14 -3.11 13.36 -1.06
N PHE A 15 -3.76 13.49 0.10
CA PHE A 15 -5.18 13.83 0.18
C PHE A 15 -5.46 15.34 0.13
N CYS A 16 -4.59 16.17 0.72
CA CYS A 16 -4.79 17.62 0.78
C CYS A 16 -4.08 18.35 -0.36
N GLU A 17 -2.86 17.93 -0.71
CA GLU A 17 -2.06 18.56 -1.76
C GLU A 17 -2.18 17.87 -3.12
N GLY A 18 -2.85 16.72 -3.20
CA GLY A 18 -3.07 15.99 -4.46
C GLY A 18 -1.80 15.42 -5.09
N ARG A 19 -0.72 15.21 -4.32
CA ARG A 19 0.52 14.65 -4.86
C ARG A 19 0.33 13.18 -5.24
N THR A 20 0.57 12.87 -6.52
CA THR A 20 0.35 11.54 -7.10
C THR A 20 1.54 10.59 -6.92
N ASP A 21 2.71 11.11 -6.59
CA ASP A 21 3.95 10.35 -6.44
C ASP A 21 4.42 10.26 -4.97
N VAL A 22 3.52 9.89 -4.06
CA VAL A 22 3.79 9.71 -2.62
C VAL A 22 3.22 8.36 -2.18
N PHE A 23 3.91 7.67 -1.27
CA PHE A 23 3.48 6.37 -0.75
C PHE A 23 3.69 6.29 0.77
N PRO A 24 2.65 6.06 1.59
CA PRO A 24 2.78 5.94 3.05
C PRO A 24 3.32 4.57 3.48
N GLY A 25 4.62 4.33 3.32
CA GLY A 25 5.24 3.01 3.56
C GLY A 25 5.10 2.50 5.00
N GLY A 26 4.89 3.39 5.97
CA GLY A 26 4.61 3.04 7.37
C GLY A 26 3.19 2.53 7.65
N ASP A 27 2.29 2.55 6.66
CA ASP A 27 0.90 2.14 6.82
C ASP A 27 0.75 0.61 6.87
N ILE A 28 0.20 0.09 7.97
CA ILE A 28 0.06 -1.36 8.19
C ILE A 28 -0.91 -1.99 7.18
N ALA A 29 -1.97 -1.28 6.77
CA ALA A 29 -2.93 -1.81 5.80
C ALA A 29 -2.30 -1.90 4.40
N LEU A 30 -1.51 -0.90 3.99
CA LEU A 30 -0.76 -0.96 2.74
C LEU A 30 0.28 -2.08 2.75
N GLN A 31 1.03 -2.23 3.84
CA GLN A 31 2.00 -3.31 3.98
C GLN A 31 1.32 -4.69 3.92
N GLU A 32 0.15 -4.86 4.56
CA GLU A 32 -0.62 -6.10 4.50
C GLU A 32 -1.17 -6.37 3.10
N ALA A 33 -1.70 -5.35 2.42
CA ALA A 33 -2.15 -5.47 1.04
C ALA A 33 -0.99 -5.83 0.09
N MET A 34 0.21 -5.27 0.29
CA MET A 34 1.41 -5.67 -0.45
C MET A 34 1.74 -7.15 -0.24
N ARG A 35 1.64 -7.65 1.00
CA ARG A 35 1.87 -9.08 1.29
C ARG A 35 0.94 -9.95 0.45
N TRP A 36 -0.35 -9.61 0.42
CA TRP A 36 -1.34 -10.36 -0.37
C TRP A 36 -1.05 -10.26 -1.88
N ALA A 37 -0.74 -9.06 -2.37
CA ALA A 37 -0.45 -8.84 -3.79
C ALA A 37 0.80 -9.59 -4.27
N ASP A 38 1.83 -9.66 -3.45
CA ASP A 38 3.09 -10.32 -3.78
C ASP A 38 3.07 -11.82 -3.42
N GLY A 39 1.97 -12.35 -2.86
CA GLY A 39 1.88 -13.73 -2.39
C GLY A 39 2.90 -14.08 -1.32
N ALA A 40 3.37 -13.08 -0.56
CA ALA A 40 4.47 -13.25 0.38
C ALA A 40 4.00 -13.88 1.69
N GLU A 41 4.85 -14.68 2.32
CA GLU A 41 4.57 -15.27 3.63
C GLU A 41 4.53 -14.20 4.73
N ALA A 42 5.45 -13.23 4.65
CA ALA A 42 5.61 -12.19 5.65
C ALA A 42 5.29 -10.80 5.09
N ARG A 43 4.75 -9.95 5.97
CA ARG A 43 4.47 -8.55 5.65
C ARG A 43 5.78 -7.78 5.46
N PRO A 44 5.93 -6.95 4.41
CA PRO A 44 7.07 -6.05 4.30
C PRO A 44 7.09 -5.07 5.47
N ASN A 45 8.27 -4.78 6.02
CA ASN A 45 8.47 -3.66 6.93
C ASN A 45 8.42 -2.32 6.16
N GLU A 46 8.40 -1.19 6.88
CA GLU A 46 8.31 0.15 6.28
C GLU A 46 9.36 0.40 5.19
N LYS A 47 10.62 0.01 5.44
CA LYS A 47 11.70 0.19 4.46
C LYS A 47 11.47 -0.64 3.20
N GLN A 48 11.05 -1.89 3.35
CA GLN A 48 10.73 -2.78 2.24
C GLN A 48 9.52 -2.25 1.44
N ALA A 49 8.50 -1.73 2.11
CA ALA A 49 7.33 -1.14 1.47
C ALA A 49 7.71 0.05 0.57
N TYR A 50 8.59 0.95 1.04
CA TYR A 50 9.08 2.05 0.20
C TYR A 50 9.83 1.54 -1.03
N VAL A 51 10.74 0.56 -0.87
CA VAL A 51 11.49 -0.02 -2.00
C VAL A 51 10.53 -0.67 -3.00
N ARG A 52 9.55 -1.44 -2.51
CA ARG A 52 8.55 -2.11 -3.34
C ARG A 52 7.66 -1.12 -4.10
N ALA A 53 7.39 0.05 -3.51
CA ALA A 53 6.57 1.08 -4.12
C ALA A 53 7.27 1.82 -5.28
N GLU A 54 8.60 1.72 -5.43
CA GLU A 54 9.33 2.41 -6.50
C GLU A 54 8.88 1.96 -7.91
N ILE A 55 8.39 0.72 -8.06
CA ILE A 55 7.90 0.24 -9.36
C ILE A 55 6.64 0.97 -9.84
N TRP A 56 5.92 1.65 -8.95
CA TRP A 56 4.70 2.39 -9.28
C TRP A 56 4.96 3.85 -9.61
N ARG A 57 6.22 4.30 -9.67
CA ARG A 57 6.52 5.66 -10.12
C ARG A 57 6.04 5.88 -11.55
N PRO A 58 5.52 7.08 -11.88
CA PRO A 58 5.37 8.27 -11.03
C PRO A 58 4.01 8.35 -10.29
N HIS A 59 3.29 7.24 -10.15
CA HIS A 59 1.91 7.18 -9.64
C HIS A 59 1.77 6.36 -8.36
N ARG A 60 2.75 6.45 -7.47
CA ARG A 60 2.76 5.66 -6.22
C ARG A 60 1.54 5.92 -5.33
N GLY A 61 1.00 7.15 -5.34
CA GLY A 61 -0.23 7.50 -4.61
C GLY A 61 -1.47 6.81 -5.16
N VAL A 62 -1.53 6.60 -6.49
CA VAL A 62 -2.61 5.82 -7.12
C VAL A 62 -2.57 4.36 -6.64
N ALA A 63 -1.38 3.76 -6.60
CA ALA A 63 -1.22 2.42 -6.07
C ALA A 63 -1.65 2.32 -4.60
N ALA A 64 -1.31 3.31 -3.76
CA ALA A 64 -1.78 3.35 -2.37
C ALA A 64 -3.31 3.41 -2.26
N HIS A 65 -3.99 4.23 -3.07
CA HIS A 65 -5.47 4.26 -3.10
C HIS A 65 -6.08 2.91 -3.47
N LEU A 66 -5.54 2.25 -4.51
CA LEU A 66 -6.01 0.93 -4.93
C LEU A 66 -5.80 -0.12 -3.84
N LEU A 67 -4.62 -0.13 -3.20
CA LEU A 67 -4.32 -1.06 -2.11
C LEU A 67 -5.21 -0.85 -0.90
N TRP A 68 -5.48 0.40 -0.49
CA TRP A 68 -6.44 0.66 0.60
C TRP A 68 -7.86 0.24 0.24
N GLY A 69 -8.31 0.54 -0.99
CA GLY A 69 -9.62 0.13 -1.48
C GLY A 69 -9.77 -1.39 -1.46
N TRP A 70 -8.77 -2.10 -1.98
CA TRP A 70 -8.71 -3.56 -1.98
C TRP A 70 -8.66 -4.13 -0.56
N TYR A 71 -7.77 -3.62 0.29
CA TYR A 71 -7.68 -4.01 1.70
C TYR A 71 -9.03 -3.87 2.41
N GLY A 72 -9.70 -2.74 2.23
CA GLY A 72 -11.02 -2.49 2.79
C GLY A 72 -12.06 -3.48 2.26
N GLY A 73 -12.09 -3.73 0.95
CA GLY A 73 -13.01 -4.68 0.33
C GLY A 73 -12.83 -6.10 0.86
N VAL A 74 -11.58 -6.55 1.01
CA VAL A 74 -11.26 -7.84 1.64
C VAL A 74 -11.73 -7.89 3.08
N LYS A 75 -11.45 -6.85 3.88
CA LYS A 75 -11.86 -6.80 5.29
C LYS A 75 -13.38 -6.73 5.49
N ARG A 76 -14.12 -6.21 4.51
CA ARG A 76 -15.59 -6.22 4.49
C ARG A 76 -16.18 -7.52 3.92
N GLY A 77 -15.36 -8.43 3.40
CA GLY A 77 -15.81 -9.65 2.73
C GLY A 77 -16.41 -9.43 1.34
N GLU A 78 -16.21 -8.24 0.76
CA GLU A 78 -16.67 -7.89 -0.59
C GLU A 78 -15.74 -8.44 -1.68
N ILE A 79 -14.48 -8.67 -1.33
CA ILE A 79 -13.45 -9.18 -2.23
C ILE A 79 -12.83 -10.43 -1.60
N ALA A 80 -12.89 -11.55 -2.31
CA ALA A 80 -12.17 -12.75 -1.92
C ALA A 80 -10.68 -12.62 -2.25
N LEU A 81 -9.81 -13.04 -1.35
CA LEU A 81 -8.41 -13.30 -1.68
C LEU A 81 -8.37 -14.66 -2.38
N GLU A 82 -8.18 -14.68 -3.69
CA GLU A 82 -7.83 -15.92 -4.38
C GLU A 82 -6.40 -16.30 -4.01
N ASP A 83 -6.15 -17.59 -3.77
CA ASP A 83 -4.79 -18.08 -3.56
C ASP A 83 -3.97 -17.76 -4.80
N ALA A 84 -2.97 -16.89 -4.68
CA ALA A 84 -2.02 -16.52 -5.74
C ALA A 84 -1.06 -17.68 -6.11
N VAL A 85 -1.53 -18.93 -6.04
CA VAL A 85 -0.84 -20.17 -6.37
C VAL A 85 -1.62 -20.90 -7.46
N ARG A 86 -1.78 -20.29 -8.63
CA ARG A 86 -1.95 -20.99 -9.92
C ARG A 86 -2.05 -19.98 -11.05
N THR A 87 -0.91 -19.50 -11.54
CA THR A 87 -0.64 -19.30 -12.98
C THR A 87 0.71 -18.61 -13.15
N ALA A 88 1.76 -19.41 -13.26
CA ALA A 88 2.81 -19.18 -14.24
C ALA A 88 3.23 -20.56 -14.76
N PRO A 89 3.28 -20.78 -16.08
CA PRO A 89 3.78 -22.02 -16.68
C PRO A 89 5.28 -22.22 -16.44
#